data_AF-A0A1L8G791-F1
#
_entry.id   AF-A0A1L8G791-F1
#
_cell.length_a   1.000
_cell.length_b   1.000
_cell.length_c   1.000
_cell.angle_alpha   90.00
_cell.angle_beta   90.00
_cell.angle_gamma   90.00
#
_symmetry.space_group_name_H-M   'P 1'
#
loop_
_entity.id
_entity.type
_entity.pdbx_description
1 polymer ?
#
loop_
_entity_poly.entity_id
_entity_poly.type
_entity_poly.pdbx_seq_one_letter_code
_entity_poly.pdbx_strand_id
1 'polypeptide(L)'
;MAEERNILDVLPSEMVYKIVAYLDLKHLCIVSRVCKLWNNITKEYDILWKKYCLALPDACKENIKKYRDSGYTWKETLQRTSMDKARERVQHNWLDGRFSHIRSFKELPGNSMFPLDKDAWGEILEAEERRN
;
A
#
# COMPACT_ATOMS: atom_id res chain seq x y z
N MET A 1 12.19 35.68 -16.33
CA MET A 1 11.48 34.59 -15.64
C MET A 1 12.47 34.00 -14.65
N ALA A 2 12.19 34.03 -13.36
CA ALA A 2 13.10 33.42 -12.38
C ALA A 2 13.08 31.91 -12.61
N GLU A 3 14.24 31.30 -12.87
CA GLU A 3 14.37 29.85 -12.89
C GLU A 3 14.03 29.32 -11.49
N GLU A 4 13.03 28.45 -11.39
CA GLU A 4 12.72 27.72 -10.17
C GLU A 4 13.94 26.89 -9.79
N ARG A 5 14.66 27.30 -8.74
CA ARG A 5 15.80 26.55 -8.21
C ARG A 5 15.29 25.26 -7.60
N ASN A 6 15.96 24.17 -7.93
CA ASN A 6 15.59 22.87 -7.40
C ASN A 6 16.06 22.72 -5.95
N ILE A 7 15.37 21.92 -5.14
CA ILE A 7 15.75 21.69 -3.74
C ILE A 7 17.16 21.10 -3.60
N LEU A 8 17.61 20.31 -4.57
CA LEU A 8 18.97 19.77 -4.61
C LEU A 8 20.03 20.85 -4.93
N ASP A 9 19.62 21.96 -5.55
CA ASP A 9 20.53 23.09 -5.84
C ASP A 9 20.64 24.03 -4.63
N VAL A 10 19.72 23.92 -3.67
CA VAL A 10 19.61 24.81 -2.51
C VAL A 10 20.05 24.12 -1.21
N LEU A 11 19.82 22.82 -1.07
CA LEU A 11 20.10 22.05 0.15
C LEU A 11 21.07 20.88 -0.12
N PRO A 12 22.01 20.61 0.80
CA PRO A 12 22.80 19.39 0.79
C PRO A 12 21.92 18.13 0.84
N SER A 13 22.39 17.03 0.25
CA SER A 13 21.65 15.76 0.18
C SER A 13 21.29 15.20 1.56
N GLU A 14 22.14 15.40 2.56
CA GLU A 14 21.88 14.97 3.94
C GLU A 14 20.70 15.72 4.57
N MET A 15 20.52 16.99 4.22
CA MET A 15 19.39 17.79 4.70
C MET A 15 18.09 17.36 4.02
N VAL A 16 18.15 17.08 2.71
CA VAL A 16 17.01 16.53 1.96
C VAL A 16 16.61 15.16 2.51
N TYR A 17 17.59 14.28 2.77
CA TYR A 17 17.35 12.99 3.43
C TYR A 17 16.63 13.17 4.77
N LYS A 18 17.10 14.07 5.65
CA LYS A 18 16.44 14.35 6.93
C LYS A 18 15.00 14.79 6.76
N ILE A 19 14.74 15.74 5.85
CA ILE A 19 13.38 16.22 5.56
C ILE A 19 12.47 15.05 5.16
N VAL A 20 12.93 14.21 4.21
CA VAL A 20 12.15 13.05 3.74
C VAL A 20 11.98 12.01 4.84
N ALA A 21 12.98 11.81 5.70
CA ALA A 21 12.93 10.87 6.81
C ALA A 21 11.90 11.25 7.90
N TYR A 22 11.61 12.55 8.07
CA TYR A 22 10.57 13.06 8.99
C TYR A 22 9.15 12.88 8.46
N LEU A 23 8.97 12.55 7.18
CA LEU A 23 7.64 12.34 6.62
C LEU A 23 7.02 11.05 7.15
N ASP A 24 5.69 11.08 7.32
CA ASP A 24 4.91 9.86 7.51
C ASP A 24 4.73 9.12 6.18
N LEU A 25 4.14 7.92 6.23
CA LEU A 25 3.95 7.09 5.04
C LEU A 25 3.10 7.79 3.97
N LYS A 26 2.08 8.56 4.37
CA LYS A 26 1.17 9.25 3.46
C LYS A 26 1.92 10.34 2.70
N HIS A 27 2.64 11.19 3.42
CA HIS A 27 3.40 12.29 2.83
C HIS A 27 4.58 11.76 2.00
N LEU A 28 5.22 10.66 2.42
CA LEU A 28 6.27 10.01 1.62
C LEU A 28 5.73 9.48 0.28
N CYS A 29 4.54 8.87 0.28
CA CYS A 29 3.83 8.48 -0.94
C CYS A 29 3.52 9.67 -1.85
N ILE A 30 3.02 10.78 -1.28
CA ILE A 30 2.71 12.01 -2.02
C ILE A 30 3.99 12.56 -2.66
N VAL A 31 5.07 12.74 -1.88
CA VAL A 31 6.35 13.26 -2.36
C VAL A 31 6.88 12.43 -3.53
N SER A 32 6.79 11.09 -3.46
CA SER A 32 7.23 10.21 -4.54
C SER A 32 6.47 10.39 -5.87
N ARG A 33 5.37 11.14 -5.87
CA ARG A 33 4.48 11.37 -7.02
C ARG A 33 4.46 12.83 -7.49
N VAL A 34 5.17 13.75 -6.81
CA VAL A 34 5.14 15.18 -7.14
C VAL A 34 5.76 15.46 -8.51
N CYS A 35 7.01 15.04 -8.72
CA CYS A 35 7.71 15.17 -10.00
C CYS A 35 8.82 14.13 -10.15
N LYS A 36 9.49 14.09 -11.31
CA LYS A 36 10.58 13.12 -11.59
C LYS A 36 11.71 13.20 -10.58
N LEU A 37 12.09 14.41 -10.15
CA LEU A 37 13.14 14.60 -9.17
C LEU A 37 12.76 14.01 -7.81
N TRP A 38 11.61 14.40 -7.25
CA TRP A 38 11.18 13.88 -5.95
C TRP A 38 10.99 12.36 -5.99
N ASN A 39 10.50 11.81 -7.11
CA ASN A 39 10.46 10.37 -7.30
C ASN A 39 11.87 9.75 -7.25
N ASN A 40 12.86 10.34 -7.93
CA ASN A 40 14.24 9.86 -7.90
C ASN A 40 14.84 9.93 -6.48
N ILE A 41 14.62 11.02 -5.75
CA ILE A 41 15.03 11.16 -4.34
C ILE A 41 14.42 10.03 -3.49
N THR A 42 13.12 9.76 -3.63
CA THR A 42 12.47 8.68 -2.88
C THR A 42 12.91 7.27 -3.27
N LYS A 43 13.46 7.09 -4.48
CA LYS A 43 14.06 5.82 -4.94
C LYS A 43 15.48 5.65 -4.38
N GLU A 44 16.26 6.73 -4.35
CA GLU A 44 17.60 6.73 -3.74
C GLU A 44 17.52 6.39 -2.25
N TYR A 45 16.56 6.99 -1.56
CA TYR A 45 16.33 6.77 -0.12
C TYR A 45 15.31 5.66 0.15
N ASP A 46 15.36 4.56 -0.61
CA ASP A 46 14.42 3.44 -0.48
C ASP A 46 14.40 2.84 0.94
N ILE A 47 15.51 2.93 1.67
CA ILE A 47 15.60 2.46 3.06
C ILE A 47 14.58 3.11 4.00
N LEU A 48 14.09 4.33 3.67
CA LEU A 48 13.08 5.02 4.47
C LEU A 48 11.74 4.29 4.50
N TRP A 49 11.46 3.43 3.52
CA TRP A 49 10.25 2.61 3.48
C TRP A 49 10.34 1.39 4.41
N LYS A 50 11.55 0.94 4.76
CA LYS A 50 11.79 -0.24 5.60
C LYS A 50 11.08 -0.16 6.94
N LYS A 51 11.08 1.01 7.59
CA LYS A 51 10.42 1.19 8.89
C LYS A 51 8.92 0.90 8.83
N TYR A 52 8.27 1.20 7.71
CA TYR A 52 6.84 0.92 7.51
C TYR A 52 6.57 -0.55 7.22
N CYS A 53 7.47 -1.24 6.50
CA CYS A 53 7.37 -2.69 6.35
C CYS A 53 7.48 -3.39 7.70
N LEU A 54 8.42 -2.96 8.55
CA LEU A 54 8.62 -3.55 9.88
C LEU A 54 7.48 -3.25 10.86
N ALA A 55 6.71 -2.18 10.62
CA ALA A 55 5.53 -1.82 11.41
C ALA A 55 4.28 -2.61 11.01
N LEU A 56 4.32 -3.42 9.93
CA LEU A 56 3.20 -4.30 9.58
C LEU A 56 3.10 -5.50 10.54
N PRO A 57 1.90 -6.09 10.70
CA PRO A 57 1.71 -7.25 11.57
C PRO A 57 2.57 -8.45 11.17
N ASP A 58 2.81 -9.35 12.12
CA ASP A 58 3.65 -10.54 11.92
C ASP A 58 3.19 -11.44 10.76
N ALA A 59 1.89 -11.55 10.53
CA ALA A 59 1.31 -12.26 9.40
C ALA A 59 1.83 -11.77 8.03
N CYS A 60 2.30 -10.52 7.95
CA CYS A 60 2.84 -9.93 6.74
C CYS A 60 4.35 -10.20 6.54
N LYS A 61 5.08 -10.65 7.57
CA LYS A 61 6.55 -10.78 7.54
C LYS A 61 7.04 -11.80 6.51
N GLU A 62 6.29 -12.88 6.32
CA GLU A 62 6.63 -13.90 5.31
C GLU A 62 6.53 -13.32 3.89
N ASN A 63 5.45 -12.61 3.58
CA ASN A 63 5.28 -11.92 2.30
C ASN A 63 6.35 -10.84 2.09
N ILE A 64 6.70 -10.07 3.13
CA ILE A 64 7.79 -9.10 3.07
C ILE A 64 9.10 -9.79 2.69
N LYS A 65 9.45 -10.90 3.36
CA LYS A 65 10.66 -11.66 3.07
C LYS A 65 10.65 -12.17 1.63
N LYS A 66 9.55 -12.78 1.19
CA LYS A 66 9.38 -13.27 -0.19
C LYS A 66 9.61 -12.17 -1.23
N TYR A 67 9.03 -10.99 -1.04
CA TYR A 67 9.24 -9.86 -1.97
C TYR A 67 10.68 -9.34 -1.92
N ARG A 68 11.30 -9.28 -0.74
CA ARG A 68 12.70 -8.90 -0.61
C ARG A 68 13.64 -9.88 -1.30
N ASP A 69 13.42 -11.18 -1.13
CA ASP A 69 14.19 -12.25 -1.78
C ASP A 69 14.00 -12.25 -3.31
N SER A 70 12.84 -11.75 -3.78
CA SER A 70 12.55 -11.55 -5.21
C SER A 70 13.16 -10.27 -5.80
N GLY A 71 13.92 -9.49 -5.01
CA GLY A 71 14.62 -8.29 -5.47
C GLY A 71 13.78 -7.01 -5.51
N TYR A 72 12.58 -6.99 -4.93
CA TYR A 72 11.77 -5.77 -4.88
C TYR A 72 12.35 -4.72 -3.92
N THR A 73 12.20 -3.44 -4.26
CA THR A 73 12.51 -2.31 -3.37
C THR A 73 11.66 -2.35 -2.10
N TRP A 74 12.05 -1.64 -1.03
CA TRP A 74 11.25 -1.54 0.19
C TRP A 74 9.91 -0.86 -0.09
N LYS A 75 9.88 0.16 -0.97
CA LYS A 75 8.63 0.78 -1.42
C LYS A 75 7.68 -0.21 -2.08
N GLU A 76 8.16 -0.97 -3.07
CA GLU A 76 7.35 -1.96 -3.79
C GLU A 76 6.90 -3.09 -2.87
N THR A 77 7.80 -3.54 -1.99
CA THR A 77 7.49 -4.55 -0.97
C THR A 77 6.32 -4.08 -0.09
N LEU A 78 6.40 -2.85 0.45
CA LEU A 78 5.35 -2.29 1.28
C LEU A 78 4.01 -2.21 0.55
N GLN A 79 4.03 -1.73 -0.71
CA GLN A 79 2.83 -1.61 -1.54
C GLN A 79 2.18 -2.97 -1.78
N ARG A 80 2.95 -3.96 -2.21
CA ARG A 80 2.45 -5.31 -2.50
C ARG A 80 1.89 -6.00 -1.25
N THR A 81 2.64 -5.99 -0.16
CA THR A 81 2.17 -6.57 1.11
C THR A 81 0.91 -5.86 1.63
N SER A 82 0.81 -4.54 1.48
CA SER A 82 -0.40 -3.80 1.87
C SER A 82 -1.61 -4.14 0.98
N MET A 83 -1.39 -4.35 -0.32
CA MET A 83 -2.42 -4.79 -1.26
C MET A 83 -2.88 -6.22 -0.95
N ASP A 84 -1.96 -7.15 -0.69
CA ASP A 84 -2.31 -8.52 -0.31
C ASP A 84 -3.15 -8.55 0.96
N LYS A 85 -2.74 -7.80 1.99
CA LYS A 85 -3.52 -7.67 3.23
C LYS A 85 -4.89 -7.05 3.02
N ALA A 86 -5.01 -6.10 2.08
CA ALA A 86 -6.31 -5.52 1.72
C ALA A 86 -7.20 -6.54 1.02
N ARG A 87 -6.64 -7.33 0.10
CA ARG A 87 -7.31 -8.45 -0.57
C ARG A 87 -7.86 -9.46 0.44
N GLU A 88 -6.99 -9.98 1.30
CA GLU A 88 -7.31 -10.98 2.32
C GLU A 88 -8.39 -10.47 3.29
N ARG A 89 -8.28 -9.22 3.76
CA ARG A 89 -9.29 -8.63 4.65
C ARG A 89 -10.65 -8.51 3.98
N VAL A 90 -10.70 -8.12 2.70
CA VAL A 90 -11.97 -8.00 1.97
C VAL A 90 -12.59 -9.38 1.78
N GLN A 91 -11.83 -10.35 1.29
CA GLN A 91 -12.31 -11.73 1.14
C GLN A 91 -12.81 -12.29 2.47
N HIS A 92 -12.03 -12.14 3.56
CA HIS A 92 -12.45 -12.57 4.89
C HIS A 92 -13.75 -11.89 5.35
N ASN A 93 -13.89 -10.57 5.20
CA ASN A 93 -15.12 -9.88 5.61
C ASN A 93 -16.36 -10.39 4.86
N TRP A 94 -16.23 -10.70 3.56
CA TRP A 94 -17.30 -11.35 2.80
C TRP A 94 -17.56 -12.77 3.32
N LEU A 95 -16.52 -13.59 3.47
CA LEU A 95 -16.61 -14.95 3.98
C LEU A 95 -17.02 -15.05 5.45
N ASP A 96 -17.06 -13.95 6.21
CA ASP A 96 -17.57 -13.88 7.58
C ASP A 96 -19.04 -13.40 7.63
N GLY A 97 -19.58 -12.93 6.50
CA GLY A 97 -20.96 -12.47 6.37
C GLY A 97 -21.16 -11.03 6.82
N ARG A 98 -20.06 -10.29 6.98
CA ARG A 98 -20.08 -8.89 7.38
C ARG A 98 -20.81 -7.99 6.39
N PHE A 99 -20.90 -8.42 5.14
CA PHE A 99 -21.60 -7.72 4.05
C PHE A 99 -22.85 -8.47 3.58
N SER A 100 -23.33 -9.47 4.31
CA SER A 100 -24.59 -10.17 4.01
C SER A 100 -25.81 -9.29 4.28
N HIS A 101 -26.98 -9.69 3.75
CA HIS A 101 -28.28 -9.01 3.94
C HIS A 101 -28.37 -7.57 3.40
N ILE A 102 -27.43 -7.17 2.55
CA ILE A 102 -27.50 -5.92 1.79
C ILE A 102 -28.67 -5.97 0.80
N ARG A 103 -29.54 -4.95 0.83
CA ARG A 103 -30.70 -4.87 -0.07
C ARG A 103 -30.36 -4.18 -1.38
N SER A 104 -29.27 -3.40 -1.39
CA SER A 104 -28.79 -2.72 -2.58
C SER A 104 -27.30 -2.43 -2.50
N PHE A 105 -26.67 -2.24 -3.65
CA PHE A 105 -25.26 -1.84 -3.74
C PHE A 105 -24.95 -0.53 -2.99
N LYS A 106 -25.91 0.38 -2.83
CA LYS A 106 -25.70 1.66 -2.13
C LYS A 106 -25.43 1.48 -0.63
N GLU A 107 -25.80 0.33 -0.07
CA GLU A 107 -25.58 0.01 1.34
C GLU A 107 -24.18 -0.55 1.59
N LEU A 108 -23.44 -0.91 0.54
CA LEU A 108 -22.09 -1.43 0.67
C LEU A 108 -21.11 -0.35 1.12
N PRO A 109 -20.33 -0.59 2.20
CA PRO A 109 -19.26 0.29 2.59
C PRO A 109 -18.21 0.44 1.49
N GLY A 110 -17.59 1.61 1.35
CA GLY A 110 -16.56 1.85 0.32
C GLY A 110 -15.30 0.97 0.42
N ASN A 111 -15.14 0.22 1.51
CA ASN A 111 -14.04 -0.73 1.72
C ASN A 111 -14.47 -2.20 1.53
N SER A 112 -15.66 -2.46 0.99
CA SER A 112 -16.18 -3.81 0.72
C SER A 112 -15.61 -4.44 -0.55
N MET A 113 -15.04 -3.63 -1.44
CA MET A 113 -14.54 -4.08 -2.74
C MET A 113 -13.01 -4.04 -2.80
N PHE A 114 -12.43 -5.08 -3.38
CA PHE A 114 -11.03 -5.14 -3.79
C PHE A 114 -10.94 -6.01 -5.06
N PRO A 115 -9.95 -5.82 -5.94
CA PRO A 115 -9.74 -6.74 -7.06
C PRO A 115 -9.37 -8.15 -6.55
N LEU A 116 -10.36 -9.03 -6.43
CA LEU A 116 -10.18 -10.48 -6.21
C LEU A 116 -10.23 -11.21 -7.55
N ASP A 117 -9.63 -12.40 -7.60
CA ASP A 117 -9.77 -13.29 -8.76
C ASP A 117 -11.15 -13.96 -8.80
N LYS A 118 -11.43 -14.63 -9.92
CA LYS A 118 -12.71 -15.30 -10.16
C LYS A 118 -13.02 -16.39 -9.14
N ASP A 119 -12.00 -17.06 -8.61
CA ASP A 119 -12.15 -18.23 -7.76
C ASP A 119 -12.51 -17.75 -6.34
N ALA A 120 -11.85 -16.69 -5.85
CA ALA A 120 -12.17 -16.02 -4.60
C ALA A 120 -13.59 -15.41 -4.61
N TRP A 121 -14.02 -14.80 -5.72
CA TRP A 121 -15.41 -14.34 -5.85
C TRP A 121 -16.42 -15.49 -5.90
N GLY A 122 -16.06 -16.61 -6.53
CA GLY A 122 -16.88 -17.82 -6.54
C GLY A 122 -17.10 -18.39 -5.14
N GLU A 123 -16.03 -18.49 -4.34
CA GLU A 123 -16.10 -18.94 -2.95
C GLU A 123 -17.01 -18.04 -2.10
N ILE A 124 -16.87 -16.71 -2.27
CA ILE A 124 -17.74 -15.73 -1.59
C ILE A 124 -19.20 -15.94 -1.98
N LEU A 125 -19.50 -16.12 -3.27
CA LEU A 125 -20.86 -16.32 -3.75
C LEU A 125 -21.49 -17.60 -3.15
N GLU A 126 -20.75 -18.72 -3.17
CA GLU A 126 -21.22 -19.97 -2.57
C GLU A 126 -21.44 -19.86 -1.06
N ALA A 127 -20.59 -19.09 -0.37
CA ALA A 127 -20.74 -18.85 1.06
C ALA A 127 -22.00 -18.01 1.37
N GLU A 128 -22.31 -17.01 0.54
CA GLU A 128 -23.53 -16.21 0.67
C GLU A 128 -24.79 -17.02 0.32
N GLU A 129 -24.74 -17.89 -0.69
CA GLU A 129 -25.86 -18.80 -1.00
C GLU A 129 -26.18 -19.74 0.17
N ARG A 130 -25.16 -20.24 0.87
CA ARG A 130 -25.34 -21.10 2.07
C ARG A 130 -25.93 -20.37 3.28
N ARG A 131 -25.93 -19.04 3.29
CA ARG A 131 -26.42 -18.20 4.40
C ARG A 131 -27.85 -17.72 4.23
N ASN A 132 -28.34 -17.68 3.00
CA ASN A 132 -29.71 -17.32 2.66
C ASN A 132 -30.64 -18.54 2.68
#